data_AF-A0A535PKM3-F1
#
_entry.id   AF-A0A535PKM3-F1
#
_cell.length_a   1.000
_cell.length_b   1.000
_cell.length_c   1.000
_cell.angle_alpha   90.00
_cell.angle_beta   90.00
_cell.angle_gamma   90.00
#
_symmetry.space_group_name_H-M   'P 1'
#
loop_
_entity.id
_entity.type
_entity.pdbx_description
1 polymer ?
#
loop_
_entity_poly.entity_id
_entity_poly.type
_entity_poly.pdbx_seq_one_letter_code
_entity_poly.pdbx_strand_id
1 'polypeptide(L)'
;MSRTLADGRVGYVQLRGFSDNASREFANALRDHVTAGRRLIVLDLRGNPGGYLVGASAVASQFIGSGPIYWEEAAGQAPIASAAAPDGVAIDPSIKLAVLVDKNTASASEVVAGALQDTHRGTLVGQQTYGKGTIQEFLALDADTGGFRLTIARWLTPNQRWINKTGLTPDVVVPAPAAGAPAGADPVLDRALEVLGVPAGAATSASTGRAA
;
A
#
# COMPACT_ATOMS: atom_id res chain seq x y z
N MET A 1 -9.88 6.70 3.39
CA MET A 1 -10.70 6.56 4.62
C MET A 1 -9.78 6.28 5.79
N SER A 2 -10.03 6.88 6.95
CA SER A 2 -9.24 6.64 8.17
C SER A 2 -10.17 6.35 9.35
N ARG A 3 -9.77 5.45 10.24
CA ARG A 3 -10.49 5.10 11.48
C ARG A 3 -9.56 4.44 12.49
N THR A 4 -10.07 4.22 13.69
CA THR A 4 -9.39 3.44 14.72
C THR A 4 -10.00 2.04 14.86
N LEU A 5 -9.20 1.09 15.32
CA LEU A 5 -9.61 -0.28 15.64
C LEU A 5 -9.07 -0.67 17.02
N ALA A 6 -9.56 -1.79 17.58
CA ALA A 6 -9.06 -2.38 18.82
C ALA A 6 -9.01 -1.38 19.98
N ASP A 7 -10.15 -0.75 20.27
CA ASP A 7 -10.32 0.26 21.33
C ASP A 7 -9.39 1.47 21.17
N GLY A 8 -9.09 1.86 19.92
CA GLY A 8 -8.26 3.02 19.63
C GLY A 8 -6.76 2.72 19.46
N ARG A 9 -6.31 1.50 19.75
CA ARG A 9 -4.89 1.11 19.74
C ARG A 9 -4.29 1.06 18.33
N VAL A 10 -5.10 0.73 17.33
CA VAL A 10 -4.65 0.55 15.95
C VAL A 10 -5.19 1.68 15.07
N GLY A 11 -4.29 2.34 14.34
CA GLY A 11 -4.65 3.26 13.27
C GLY A 11 -4.89 2.48 11.98
N TYR A 12 -6.02 2.73 11.32
CA TYR A 12 -6.36 2.09 10.05
C TYR A 12 -6.53 3.16 8.98
N VAL A 13 -5.82 3.01 7.87
CA VAL A 13 -5.92 3.91 6.72
C VAL A 13 -6.12 3.08 5.45
N GLN A 14 -7.24 3.33 4.76
CA GLN A 14 -7.53 2.75 3.45
C GLN A 14 -7.25 3.75 2.34
N LEU A 15 -6.45 3.33 1.37
CA LEU A 15 -6.12 4.08 0.17
C LEU A 15 -6.65 3.33 -1.07
N ARG A 16 -7.56 3.96 -1.82
CA ARG A 16 -8.27 3.32 -2.97
C ARG A 16 -7.68 3.68 -4.35
N GLY A 17 -6.72 4.58 -4.38
CA GLY A 17 -6.06 5.03 -5.60
C GLY A 17 -4.95 6.01 -5.28
N PHE A 18 -4.06 6.24 -6.25
CA PHE A 18 -2.94 7.16 -6.10
C PHE A 18 -3.14 8.41 -6.96
N SER A 19 -3.24 9.55 -6.29
CA SER A 19 -3.19 10.90 -6.85
C SER A 19 -2.44 11.80 -5.88
N ASP A 20 -2.08 13.02 -6.31
CA ASP A 20 -1.42 13.99 -5.42
C ASP A 20 -2.27 14.30 -4.19
N ASN A 21 -3.58 14.45 -4.36
CA ASN A 21 -4.48 14.73 -3.25
C ASN A 21 -4.62 13.53 -2.30
N ALA A 22 -4.82 12.33 -2.85
CA ALA A 22 -4.95 11.12 -2.03
C ALA A 22 -3.67 10.83 -1.22
N SER A 23 -2.50 11.13 -1.79
CA SER A 23 -1.20 10.96 -1.11
C SER A 23 -1.03 11.93 0.07
N ARG A 24 -1.47 13.19 -0.08
CA ARG A 24 -1.49 14.17 1.02
C ARG A 24 -2.48 13.80 2.11
N GLU A 25 -3.71 13.41 1.73
CA GLU A 25 -4.73 12.96 2.68
C GLU A 25 -4.27 11.73 3.46
N PHE A 26 -3.59 10.79 2.79
CA PHE A 26 -2.95 9.65 3.43
C PHE A 26 -1.92 10.08 4.47
N ALA A 27 -0.97 10.95 4.09
CA ALA A 27 0.08 11.41 4.99
C ALA A 27 -0.50 12.14 6.22
N ASN A 28 -1.55 12.94 6.03
CA ASN A 28 -2.23 13.62 7.14
C ASN A 28 -2.92 12.61 8.08
N ALA A 29 -3.70 11.67 7.54
CA ALA A 29 -4.36 10.64 8.35
C ALA A 29 -3.36 9.77 9.12
N LEU A 30 -2.23 9.42 8.50
CA LEU A 30 -1.17 8.68 9.16
C LEU A 30 -0.52 9.52 10.27
N ARG A 31 -0.22 10.80 10.00
CA ARG A 31 0.32 11.73 10.99
C ARG A 31 -0.60 11.84 12.20
N ASP A 32 -1.91 11.98 12.00
CA ASP A 32 -2.90 12.06 13.08
C ASP A 32 -2.92 10.79 13.95
N HIS A 33 -2.71 9.61 13.36
CA HIS A 33 -2.58 8.39 14.14
C HIS A 33 -1.29 8.35 14.96
N VAL A 34 -0.16 8.71 14.35
CA VAL A 34 1.17 8.69 14.99
C VAL A 34 1.25 9.72 16.12
N THR A 35 0.77 10.95 15.90
CA THR A 35 0.78 12.04 16.91
C THR A 35 -0.15 11.74 18.07
N ALA A 36 -1.26 11.04 17.83
CA ALA A 36 -2.13 10.50 18.87
C ALA A 36 -1.55 9.26 19.58
N GLY A 37 -0.28 8.91 19.34
CA GLY A 37 0.45 7.88 20.08
C GLY A 37 0.30 6.46 19.52
N ARG A 38 -0.42 6.24 18.41
CA ARG A 38 -0.64 4.89 17.88
C ARG A 38 0.64 4.34 17.26
N ARG A 39 1.01 3.13 17.65
CA ARG A 39 2.21 2.41 17.16
C ARG A 39 1.88 1.16 16.35
N LEU A 40 0.60 0.88 16.16
CA LEU A 40 0.11 -0.22 15.34
C LEU A 40 -0.69 0.38 14.19
N ILE A 41 -0.22 0.18 12.96
CA ILE A 41 -0.83 0.75 11.76
C ILE A 41 -1.25 -0.36 10.81
N VAL A 42 -2.46 -0.23 10.28
CA VAL A 42 -2.97 -1.02 9.17
C VAL A 42 -3.11 -0.11 7.95
N LEU A 43 -2.41 -0.46 6.87
CA LEU A 43 -2.58 0.14 5.55
C LEU A 43 -3.40 -0.80 4.66
N ASP A 44 -4.58 -0.39 4.23
CA ASP A 44 -5.44 -1.21 3.37
C ASP A 44 -5.37 -0.75 1.91
N LEU A 45 -4.79 -1.61 1.07
CA LEU A 45 -4.64 -1.45 -0.38
C LEU A 45 -5.51 -2.43 -1.18
N ARG A 46 -6.42 -3.16 -0.53
CA ARG A 46 -7.34 -4.09 -1.20
C ARG A 46 -8.25 -3.32 -2.16
N GLY A 47 -8.43 -3.86 -3.37
CA GLY A 47 -9.25 -3.20 -4.40
C GLY A 47 -8.60 -1.98 -5.06
N ASN A 48 -7.36 -1.61 -4.71
CA ASN A 48 -6.71 -0.41 -5.25
C ASN A 48 -5.94 -0.73 -6.56
N PRO A 49 -6.40 -0.22 -7.73
CA PRO A 49 -5.80 -0.52 -9.03
C PRO A 49 -4.49 0.25 -9.30
N GLY A 50 -4.05 1.08 -8.35
CA GLY A 50 -2.86 1.92 -8.46
C GLY A 50 -3.19 3.37 -8.82
N GLY A 51 -2.39 3.96 -9.71
CA GLY A 51 -2.46 5.37 -10.06
C GLY A 51 -1.07 5.98 -10.20
N TYR A 52 -0.90 7.20 -9.71
CA TYR A 52 0.31 7.99 -9.91
C TYR A 52 1.51 7.47 -9.09
N LEU A 53 2.63 7.16 -9.77
CA LEU A 53 3.83 6.58 -9.16
C LEU A 53 4.53 7.52 -8.17
N VAL A 54 4.54 8.83 -8.44
CA VAL A 54 5.10 9.81 -7.49
C VAL A 54 4.32 9.78 -6.17
N GLY A 55 3.00 9.67 -6.25
CA GLY A 55 2.15 9.46 -5.08
C GLY A 55 2.47 8.16 -4.34
N ALA A 56 2.75 7.08 -5.08
CA ALA A 56 3.19 5.82 -4.50
C ALA A 56 4.51 5.97 -3.71
N SER A 57 5.51 6.63 -4.29
CA SER A 57 6.78 6.93 -3.61
C SER A 57 6.57 7.79 -2.36
N ALA A 58 5.70 8.80 -2.43
CA ALA A 58 5.40 9.66 -1.28
C ALA A 58 4.72 8.87 -0.14
N VAL A 59 3.81 7.95 -0.46
CA VAL A 59 3.14 7.07 0.51
C VAL A 59 4.14 6.08 1.12
N ALA A 60 4.95 5.40 0.31
CA ALA A 60 5.95 4.45 0.81
C ALA A 60 7.02 5.13 1.68
N SER A 61 7.44 6.35 1.31
CA SER A 61 8.39 7.16 2.08
C SER A 61 7.87 7.57 3.46
N GLN A 62 6.56 7.47 3.73
CA GLN A 62 6.07 7.68 5.09
C GLN A 62 6.60 6.62 6.08
N PHE A 63 7.00 5.45 5.59
CA PHE A 63 7.46 4.33 6.39
C PHE A 63 8.93 3.95 6.15
N ILE A 64 9.48 4.27 4.98
CA ILE A 64 10.85 3.97 4.58
C ILE A 64 11.63 5.28 4.52
N GLY A 65 12.70 5.41 5.31
CA GLY A 65 13.48 6.65 5.42
C GLY A 65 14.69 6.74 4.48
N SER A 66 15.08 5.66 3.82
CA SER A 66 16.23 5.64 2.92
C SER A 66 16.19 4.44 1.96
N GLY A 67 17.00 4.51 0.90
CA GLY A 67 17.10 3.46 -0.11
C GLY A 67 16.01 3.56 -1.20
N PRO A 68 15.99 2.61 -2.15
CA PRO A 68 15.03 2.60 -3.24
C PRO A 68 13.63 2.19 -2.77
N ILE A 69 12.60 2.90 -3.24
CA ILE A 69 11.20 2.46 -3.19
C ILE A 69 10.91 1.51 -4.35
N TYR A 70 11.38 1.85 -5.55
CA TYR A 70 11.36 0.99 -6.72
C TYR A 70 12.50 1.40 -7.66
N TRP A 71 12.79 0.53 -8.64
CA TRP A 71 13.68 0.84 -9.74
C TRP A 71 12.87 0.98 -11.03
N GLU A 72 13.11 2.03 -11.79
CA GLU A 72 12.59 2.18 -13.15
C GLU A 72 13.63 1.66 -14.14
N GLU A 73 13.24 0.70 -14.98
CA GLU A 73 14.09 0.13 -16.03
C GLU A 73 13.46 0.41 -17.40
N ALA A 74 13.99 1.42 -18.08
CA ALA A 74 13.66 1.72 -19.48
C ALA A 74 14.45 0.81 -20.44
N ALA A 75 13.93 0.61 -21.65
CA ALA A 75 14.56 -0.27 -22.64
C ALA A 75 15.99 0.16 -22.97
N GLY A 76 16.95 -0.76 -22.79
CA GLY A 76 18.36 -0.51 -23.07
C GLY A 76 19.07 0.43 -22.09
N GLN A 77 18.43 0.78 -20.97
CA GLN A 77 19.01 1.64 -19.93
C GLN A 77 19.24 0.83 -18.64
N ALA A 78 20.21 1.27 -17.83
CA ALA A 78 20.37 0.73 -16.49
C ALA A 78 19.19 1.17 -15.59
N PRO A 79 18.75 0.34 -14.62
CA PRO A 79 17.68 0.72 -13.71
C PRO A 79 18.03 1.95 -12.87
N ILE A 80 17.09 2.89 -12.75
CA ILE A 80 17.21 4.11 -11.95
C ILE A 80 16.33 4.00 -10.72
N ALA A 81 16.89 4.24 -9.54
CA ALA A 81 16.14 4.18 -8.28
C ALA A 81 15.24 5.41 -8.09
N SER A 82 13.98 5.18 -7.74
CA SER A 82 13.17 6.16 -7.02
C SER A 82 13.52 6.05 -5.53
N ALA A 83 14.20 7.05 -4.98
CA ALA A 83 14.64 7.03 -3.59
C ALA A 83 13.53 7.42 -2.61
N ALA A 84 13.58 6.85 -1.41
CA ALA A 84 12.73 7.22 -0.31
C ALA A 84 13.06 8.63 0.21
N ALA A 85 12.04 9.39 0.61
CA ALA A 85 12.22 10.64 1.33
C ALA A 85 12.48 10.37 2.83
N PRO A 86 13.41 11.08 3.48
CA PRO A 86 13.85 10.75 4.85
C PRO A 86 12.95 11.29 5.96
N ASP A 87 11.88 12.02 5.63
CA ASP A 87 11.03 12.79 6.55
C ASP A 87 9.66 12.15 6.81
N GLY A 88 9.50 10.86 6.49
CA GLY A 88 8.27 10.12 6.73
C GLY A 88 7.86 10.09 8.20
N VAL A 89 6.57 10.26 8.48
CA VAL A 89 6.07 10.36 9.87
C VAL A 89 6.11 9.02 10.63
N ALA A 90 6.25 7.90 9.92
CA ALA A 90 6.23 6.55 10.47
C ALA A 90 7.50 5.75 10.13
N ILE A 91 8.63 6.41 9.90
CA ILE A 91 9.93 5.76 9.67
C ILE A 91 10.48 5.03 10.91
N ASP A 92 10.00 5.40 12.11
CA ASP A 92 10.37 4.73 13.36
C ASP A 92 9.96 3.24 13.31
N PRO A 93 10.91 2.30 13.39
CA PRO A 93 10.62 0.87 13.32
C PRO A 93 9.78 0.35 14.51
N SER A 94 9.66 1.13 15.59
CA SER A 94 8.75 0.80 16.70
C SER A 94 7.28 0.87 16.30
N ILE A 95 6.95 1.59 15.21
CA ILE A 95 5.62 1.63 14.61
C ILE A 95 5.46 0.38 13.73
N LYS A 96 4.69 -0.60 14.19
CA LYS A 96 4.42 -1.82 13.44
C LYS A 96 3.38 -1.58 12.34
N LEU A 97 3.59 -2.19 11.19
CA LEU A 97 2.78 -2.00 9.99
C LEU A 97 2.31 -3.35 9.41
N ALA A 98 1.00 -3.50 9.25
CA ALA A 98 0.41 -4.55 8.42
C ALA A 98 -0.21 -3.92 7.16
N VAL A 99 0.00 -4.55 6.01
CA VAL A 99 -0.47 -4.06 4.70
C VAL A 99 -1.44 -5.07 4.12
N LEU A 100 -2.68 -4.66 3.90
CA LEU A 100 -3.73 -5.55 3.39
C LEU A 100 -3.75 -5.45 1.88
N VAL A 101 -3.65 -6.60 1.22
CA VAL A 101 -3.58 -6.69 -0.25
C VAL A 101 -4.52 -7.77 -0.77
N ASP A 102 -4.97 -7.60 -2.01
CA ASP A 102 -5.76 -8.60 -2.71
C ASP A 102 -5.41 -8.67 -4.20
N LYS A 103 -6.10 -9.54 -4.94
CA LYS A 103 -5.94 -9.71 -6.40
C LYS A 103 -6.19 -8.46 -7.23
N ASN A 104 -6.81 -7.43 -6.64
CA ASN A 104 -7.10 -6.16 -7.30
C ASN A 104 -6.11 -5.05 -6.88
N THR A 105 -5.23 -5.32 -5.90
CA THR A 105 -4.07 -4.49 -5.60
C THR A 105 -3.13 -4.52 -6.82
N ALA A 106 -3.01 -3.41 -7.55
CA ALA A 106 -2.26 -3.36 -8.80
C ALA A 106 -1.35 -2.13 -8.92
N SER A 107 -0.31 -2.23 -9.75
CA SER A 107 0.50 -1.09 -10.22
C SER A 107 1.12 -0.29 -9.06
N ALA A 108 0.84 1.00 -8.93
CA ALA A 108 1.32 1.84 -7.82
C ALA A 108 1.05 1.23 -6.42
N SER A 109 -0.06 0.51 -6.23
CA SER A 109 -0.32 -0.20 -4.96
C SER A 109 0.69 -1.31 -4.71
N GLU A 110 1.11 -2.01 -5.77
CA GLU A 110 2.13 -3.05 -5.73
C GLU A 110 3.53 -2.45 -5.56
N VAL A 111 3.78 -1.23 -6.03
CA VAL A 111 5.02 -0.49 -5.73
C VAL A 111 5.12 -0.27 -4.22
N VAL A 112 4.07 0.27 -3.58
CA VAL A 112 4.06 0.49 -2.12
C VAL A 112 4.19 -0.84 -1.37
N ALA A 113 3.37 -1.84 -1.72
CA ALA A 113 3.40 -3.14 -1.07
C ALA A 113 4.75 -3.84 -1.23
N GLY A 114 5.32 -3.83 -2.44
CA GLY A 114 6.62 -4.42 -2.74
C GLY A 114 7.77 -3.71 -2.04
N ALA A 115 7.72 -2.38 -1.95
CA ALA A 115 8.70 -1.59 -1.21
C ALA A 115 8.69 -1.95 0.28
N LEU A 116 7.49 -1.99 0.89
CA LEU A 116 7.33 -2.31 2.30
C LEU A 116 7.71 -3.76 2.63
N GLN A 117 7.43 -4.70 1.72
CA GLN A 117 7.81 -6.11 1.86
C GLN A 117 9.33 -6.29 1.77
N ASP A 118 9.95 -5.80 0.70
CA ASP A 118 11.37 -6.02 0.41
C ASP A 118 12.29 -5.34 1.44
N THR A 119 11.84 -4.22 2.02
CA THR A 119 12.57 -3.51 3.08
C THR A 119 12.26 -4.07 4.47
N HIS A 120 11.42 -5.11 4.58
CA HIS A 120 10.90 -5.66 5.84
C HIS A 120 10.23 -4.61 6.73
N ARG A 121 9.74 -3.52 6.14
CA ARG A 121 9.11 -2.42 6.87
C ARG A 121 7.66 -2.73 7.26
N GLY A 122 6.96 -3.53 6.46
CA GLY A 122 5.59 -3.95 6.76
C GLY A 122 5.36 -5.40 6.36
N THR A 123 4.38 -6.03 7.01
CA THR A 123 3.96 -7.40 6.69
C THR A 123 2.74 -7.37 5.79
N LEU A 124 2.82 -7.99 4.61
CA LEU A 124 1.72 -8.12 3.67
C LEU A 124 0.80 -9.26 4.10
N VAL A 125 -0.50 -8.96 4.17
CA VAL A 125 -1.55 -9.90 4.59
C VAL A 125 -2.66 -9.91 3.56
N GLY A 126 -3.06 -11.10 3.09
CA GLY A 126 -4.19 -11.24 2.17
C GLY A 126 -3.92 -12.18 1.01
N GLN A 127 -4.24 -11.75 -0.21
CA GLN A 127 -4.11 -12.57 -1.42
C GLN A 127 -3.01 -12.03 -2.35
N GLN A 128 -2.54 -12.90 -3.25
CA GLN A 128 -1.60 -12.52 -4.32
C GLN A 128 -2.12 -11.32 -5.11
N THR A 129 -1.25 -10.34 -5.35
CA THR A 129 -1.59 -9.10 -6.06
C THR A 129 -1.70 -9.29 -7.57
N TYR A 130 -2.12 -8.26 -8.29
CA TYR A 130 -2.48 -8.36 -9.71
C TYR A 130 -1.31 -8.68 -10.65
N GLY A 131 -0.12 -8.13 -10.39
CA GLY A 131 1.07 -8.31 -11.21
C GLY A 131 1.22 -7.30 -12.35
N LYS A 132 0.96 -6.01 -12.12
CA LYS A 132 1.20 -4.96 -13.13
C LYS A 132 2.55 -4.28 -12.91
N GLY A 133 3.59 -4.86 -13.49
CA GLY A 133 5.00 -4.44 -13.38
C GLY A 133 5.49 -3.46 -14.45
N THR A 134 4.62 -2.64 -15.03
CA THR A 134 4.94 -1.77 -16.18
C THR A 134 4.55 -0.33 -15.94
N ILE A 135 5.37 0.61 -16.42
CA ILE A 135 5.09 2.03 -16.46
C ILE A 135 4.54 2.38 -17.84
N GLN A 136 3.39 3.05 -17.86
CA GLN A 136 2.73 3.46 -19.10
C GLN A 136 2.55 4.96 -19.12
N GLU A 137 2.79 5.55 -20.27
CA GLU A 137 2.57 6.96 -20.57
C GLU A 137 1.42 7.10 -21.55
N PHE A 138 0.60 8.14 -21.38
CA PHE A 138 -0.44 8.48 -22.35
C PHE A 138 0.12 9.53 -23.32
N LEU A 139 0.21 9.16 -24.60
CA LEU A 139 0.64 10.02 -25.67
C LEU A 139 -0.59 10.47 -26.46
N ALA A 140 -0.86 11.77 -26.45
CA ALA A 140 -1.93 12.37 -27.25
C ALA A 140 -1.51 12.45 -28.71
N LEU A 141 -2.44 12.19 -29.63
CA LEU A 141 -2.20 12.24 -31.07
C LEU A 141 -2.28 13.67 -31.60
N ASP A 142 -3.37 14.39 -31.30
CA ASP A 142 -3.57 15.83 -31.41
C ASP A 142 -4.70 16.24 -30.43
N ALA A 143 -4.97 17.54 -30.27
CA ALA A 143 -6.16 17.99 -29.55
C ALA A 143 -7.40 17.40 -30.25
N ASP A 144 -8.23 16.69 -29.49
CA ASP A 144 -9.52 16.10 -29.91
C ASP A 144 -9.50 14.74 -30.67
N THR A 145 -8.34 14.16 -30.99
CA THR A 145 -8.25 12.84 -31.67
C THR A 145 -8.00 11.65 -30.74
N GLY A 146 -7.86 11.89 -29.43
CA GLY A 146 -7.56 10.86 -28.44
C GLY A 146 -6.05 10.59 -28.31
N GLY A 147 -5.68 9.35 -27.98
CA GLY A 147 -4.28 8.99 -27.78
C GLY A 147 -4.08 7.52 -27.45
N PHE A 148 -2.83 7.11 -27.25
CA PHE A 148 -2.46 5.75 -26.91
C PHE A 148 -1.70 5.69 -25.57
N ARG A 149 -1.86 4.57 -24.86
CA ARG A 149 -1.03 4.23 -23.70
C ARG A 149 0.12 3.36 -24.14
N LEU A 150 1.33 3.90 -24.08
CA LEU A 150 2.56 3.19 -24.42
C LEU A 150 3.24 2.72 -23.15
N THR A 151 3.67 1.45 -23.12
CA THR A 151 4.56 0.96 -22.06
C THR A 151 5.97 1.44 -22.35
N ILE A 152 6.51 2.28 -21.48
CA ILE A 152 7.82 2.93 -21.68
C ILE A 152 8.92 2.30 -20.82
N ALA A 153 8.55 1.68 -19.71
CA ALA A 153 9.50 1.09 -18.77
C ALA A 153 8.85 -0.05 -17.95
N ARG A 154 9.71 -0.82 -17.29
CA ARG A 154 9.33 -1.71 -16.19
C ARG A 154 9.63 -1.01 -14.88
N TRP A 155 8.89 -1.38 -13.84
CA TRP A 155 9.31 -1.06 -12.48
C TRP A 155 9.66 -2.37 -11.75
N LEU A 156 10.71 -2.32 -10.95
CA LEU A 156 11.21 -3.43 -10.14
C LEU A 156 11.06 -3.08 -8.66
N THR A 157 10.80 -4.06 -7.81
CA THR A 157 10.82 -3.88 -6.35
C THR A 157 12.23 -3.50 -5.87
N PRO A 158 12.44 -3.06 -4.60
CA PRO A 158 13.77 -2.76 -4.09
C PRO A 158 14.80 -3.88 -4.29
N ASN A 159 14.39 -5.15 -4.15
CA ASN A 159 15.20 -6.34 -4.43
C ASN A 159 15.28 -6.68 -5.93
N GLN A 160 14.96 -5.73 -6.80
CA GLN A 160 14.98 -5.83 -8.27
C GLN A 160 14.11 -6.96 -8.85
N ARG A 161 13.00 -7.30 -8.17
CA ARG A 161 12.04 -8.29 -8.71
C ARG A 161 11.11 -7.62 -9.72
N TRP A 162 10.99 -8.20 -10.91
CA TRP A 162 9.95 -7.81 -11.86
C TRP A 162 8.69 -8.66 -11.66
N ILE A 163 7.70 -8.10 -10.99
CA ILE A 163 6.48 -8.84 -10.59
C ILE A 163 5.43 -8.97 -11.71
N ASN A 164 5.75 -8.58 -12.95
CA ASN A 164 4.77 -8.52 -14.02
C ASN A 164 4.14 -9.89 -14.32
N LYS A 165 2.81 -9.93 -14.47
CA LYS A 165 1.97 -11.13 -14.62
C LYS A 165 2.02 -12.12 -13.45
N THR A 166 2.79 -11.83 -12.41
CA THR A 166 2.97 -12.70 -11.25
C THR A 166 2.38 -12.08 -10.00
N GLY A 167 2.59 -10.78 -9.76
CA GLY A 167 2.19 -10.13 -8.52
C GLY A 167 3.14 -10.44 -7.36
N LEU A 168 2.82 -9.87 -6.21
CA LEU A 168 3.46 -10.11 -4.93
C LEU A 168 2.69 -11.21 -4.21
N THR A 169 3.42 -12.19 -3.70
CA THR A 169 2.86 -13.13 -2.72
C THR A 169 2.92 -12.48 -1.33
N PRO A 170 1.80 -12.37 -0.60
CA PRO A 170 1.79 -11.83 0.75
C PRO A 170 2.62 -12.69 1.71
N ASP A 171 3.19 -12.06 2.74
CA ASP A 171 3.92 -12.78 3.79
C ASP A 171 2.98 -13.68 4.60
N VAL A 172 1.72 -13.25 4.76
CA VAL A 172 0.65 -14.01 5.39
C VAL A 172 -0.50 -14.16 4.41
N VAL A 173 -0.57 -15.34 3.78
CA VAL A 173 -1.63 -15.66 2.83
C VAL A 173 -2.93 -15.96 3.58
N VAL A 174 -3.99 -15.23 3.21
CA VAL A 174 -5.36 -15.44 3.68
C VAL A 174 -6.22 -15.75 2.46
N PRO A 175 -6.73 -17.00 2.33
CA PRO A 175 -7.61 -17.36 1.23
C PRO A 175 -8.85 -16.48 1.16
N ALA A 176 -9.43 -16.36 -0.03
CA ALA A 176 -10.73 -15.73 -0.17
C ALA A 176 -11.76 -16.46 0.73
N PRO A 177 -12.67 -15.73 1.41
CA PRO A 177 -13.70 -16.35 2.23
C PRO A 177 -14.49 -17.38 1.41
N ALA A 178 -14.74 -18.55 1.98
CA ALA A 178 -15.60 -19.55 1.34
C ALA A 178 -17.01 -18.98 1.11
N ALA A 179 -17.70 -19.48 0.08
CA ALA A 179 -19.10 -19.14 -0.14
C ALA A 179 -19.92 -19.46 1.12
N GLY A 180 -20.55 -18.45 1.72
CA GLY A 180 -21.30 -18.58 2.98
C GLY A 180 -20.57 -18.13 4.24
N ALA A 181 -19.41 -17.46 4.12
CA ALA A 181 -18.78 -16.79 5.27
C ALA A 181 -19.77 -15.79 5.93
N PRO A 182 -19.74 -15.64 7.26
CA PRO A 182 -20.63 -14.72 7.97
C PRO A 182 -20.54 -13.31 7.38
N ALA A 183 -21.69 -12.67 7.15
CA ALA A 183 -21.74 -11.30 6.69
C ALA A 183 -21.02 -10.39 7.70
N GLY A 184 -20.04 -9.62 7.23
CA GLY A 184 -19.25 -8.70 8.06
C GLY A 184 -17.95 -9.27 8.64
N ALA A 185 -17.63 -10.55 8.40
CA ALA A 185 -16.30 -11.08 8.73
C ALA A 185 -15.24 -10.52 7.78
N ASP A 186 -14.11 -10.06 8.32
CA ASP A 186 -12.94 -9.63 7.54
C ASP A 186 -11.70 -10.42 8.01
N PRO A 187 -11.53 -11.68 7.54
CA PRO A 187 -10.45 -12.54 8.01
C PRO A 187 -9.06 -11.99 7.66
N VAL A 188 -8.95 -11.16 6.63
CA VAL A 188 -7.69 -10.50 6.25
C VAL A 188 -7.34 -9.44 7.30
N LEU A 189 -8.32 -8.63 7.72
CA LEU A 189 -8.12 -7.65 8.78
C LEU A 189 -7.85 -8.32 10.12
N ASP A 190 -8.60 -9.37 10.48
CA ASP A 190 -8.36 -10.12 11.72
C ASP A 190 -6.94 -10.67 11.77
N ARG A 191 -6.48 -11.27 10.65
CA ARG A 191 -5.12 -11.78 10.57
C ARG A 191 -4.06 -10.67 10.63
N ALA A 192 -4.33 -9.50 10.05
CA ALA A 192 -3.46 -8.34 10.16
C ALA A 192 -3.36 -7.82 11.60
N LEU A 193 -4.45 -7.85 12.37
CA LEU A 193 -4.43 -7.51 13.80
C LEU A 193 -3.58 -8.50 14.60
N GLU A 194 -3.68 -9.81 14.32
CA GLU A 194 -2.86 -10.83 14.96
C GLU A 194 -1.36 -10.63 14.68
N VAL A 195 -1.00 -10.29 13.43
CA VAL A 195 0.38 -9.94 13.04
C VAL A 195 0.91 -8.75 13.85
N LEU A 196 0.04 -7.80 14.19
CA LEU A 196 0.37 -6.65 15.04
C LEU A 196 0.38 -6.97 16.55
N GLY A 197 0.04 -8.20 16.94
CA GLY A 197 -0.05 -8.64 18.34
C GLY A 197 -1.37 -8.27 19.03
N VAL A 198 -2.42 -8.01 18.25
CA VAL A 198 -3.77 -7.70 18.74
C VAL A 198 -4.66 -8.94 18.55
N PRO A 199 -5.46 -9.37 19.55
CA PRO A 199 -6.35 -10.51 19.41
C PRO A 199 -7.36 -10.34 18.26
N ALA A 200 -7.67 -11.43 17.56
CA ALA A 200 -8.71 -11.47 16.52
C ALA A 200 -10.09 -11.04 17.06
N GLY A 201 -10.91 -10.40 16.22
CA GLY A 201 -12.24 -9.90 16.60
C GLY A 201 -12.25 -8.51 17.27
N ALA A 202 -11.09 -7.97 17.63
CA ALA A 202 -10.94 -6.62 18.20
C ALA A 202 -11.25 -5.50 17.19
N ALA A 203 -11.49 -5.82 15.91
CA ALA A 203 -11.85 -4.85 14.89
C ALA A 203 -13.24 -4.20 15.12
N THR A 204 -14.10 -4.83 15.93
CA THR A 204 -15.50 -4.42 16.11
C THR A 204 -15.71 -3.30 17.13
N SER A 205 -14.71 -2.97 17.95
CA SER A 205 -14.79 -1.88 18.92
C SER A 205 -14.27 -0.54 18.34
N ALA A 206 -15.00 0.00 17.36
CA ALA A 206 -14.76 1.37 16.92
C ALA A 206 -15.49 2.35 17.86
N SER A 207 -14.76 3.24 18.54
CA SER A 207 -15.36 4.44 19.12
C SER A 207 -15.43 5.51 18.03
N THR A 208 -16.65 5.87 17.61
CA THR A 208 -16.87 7.02 16.74
C THR A 208 -16.61 8.29 17.55
N GLY A 209 -15.39 8.82 17.46
CA GLY A 209 -15.09 10.18 17.89
C GLY A 209 -15.86 11.15 17.01
N ARG A 210 -16.98 11.67 17.53
CA ARG A 210 -17.72 12.79 16.94
C ARG A 210 -16.79 14.00 16.92
N ALA A 211 -16.45 14.50 15.73
CA ALA A 211 -15.98 15.87 15.60
C ALA A 211 -17.17 16.80 15.90
N ALA A 212 -17.00 17.67 16.88
CA ALA A 212 -17.83 18.85 17.10
C ALA A 212 -17.14 20.04 16.41
#